data_AF-A0A368F2L6-F1
#
_entry.id   AF-A0A368F2L6-F1
#
_cell.length_a   1.000
_cell.length_b   1.000
_cell.length_c   1.000
_cell.angle_alpha   90.00
_cell.angle_beta   90.00
_cell.angle_gamma   90.00
#
_symmetry.space_group_name_H-M   'P 1'
#
loop_
_entity.id
_entity.type
_entity.pdbx_description
1 polymer ?
#
loop_
_entity_poly.entity_id
_entity_poly.type
_entity_poly.pdbx_seq_one_letter_code
_entity_poly.pdbx_strand_id
1 'polypeptide(L)'
;LSRCLGAQYDDLGNLRRWWDLATLETFQKKRQCFINQYSRQVEPVTQRNVDGRLTIGENIADNGGLRVAYEAYRMRSSRESDSAALPGLSAFSPQQLFFVAYANVKCSVKMHVCHKTWCEAVKSSSINYVMDTDVHALGMFR
;
A
#
# COMPACT_ATOMS: atom_id res chain seq x y z
N LEU A 1 -3.63 -5.47 -18.57
CA LEU A 1 -2.70 -6.05 -17.59
C LEU A 1 -1.39 -5.28 -17.48
N SER A 2 -1.04 -4.41 -18.44
CA SER A 2 0.24 -3.72 -18.55
C SER A 2 0.84 -3.11 -17.28
N ARG A 3 0.01 -2.64 -16.33
CA ARG A 3 0.44 -2.03 -15.06
C ARG A 3 0.50 -3.01 -13.85
N CYS A 4 0.21 -4.28 -14.07
CA CYS A 4 0.38 -5.36 -13.08
C CYS A 4 1.31 -6.42 -13.69
N LEU A 5 2.60 -6.09 -13.76
CA LEU A 5 3.58 -6.88 -14.51
C LEU A 5 3.72 -8.30 -13.97
N GLY A 6 3.86 -8.47 -12.65
CA GLY A 6 4.05 -9.79 -12.04
C GLY A 6 2.99 -10.84 -12.41
N ALA A 7 1.73 -10.42 -12.56
CA ALA A 7 0.64 -11.32 -12.95
C ALA A 7 0.75 -11.88 -14.39
N GLN A 8 1.61 -11.29 -15.23
CA GLN A 8 1.81 -11.72 -16.61
C GLN A 8 2.96 -12.72 -16.76
N TYR A 9 3.76 -12.90 -15.71
CA TYR A 9 4.85 -13.86 -15.67
C TYR A 9 4.43 -15.10 -14.90
N ASP A 10 4.82 -16.26 -15.41
CA ASP A 10 4.64 -17.51 -14.68
C ASP A 10 5.70 -17.68 -13.56
N ASP A 11 5.65 -18.82 -12.89
CA ASP A 11 6.56 -19.22 -11.82
C ASP A 11 8.04 -19.30 -12.25
N LEU A 12 8.31 -19.47 -13.54
CA LEU A 12 9.65 -19.50 -14.12
C LEU A 12 10.12 -18.12 -14.63
N GLY A 13 9.27 -17.09 -14.51
CA GLY A 13 9.57 -15.75 -15.00
C GLY A 13 9.37 -15.58 -16.52
N ASN A 14 8.59 -16.45 -17.16
CA ASN A 14 8.25 -16.33 -18.59
C ASN A 14 6.97 -15.50 -18.79
N LEU A 15 7.00 -14.57 -19.76
CA LEU A 15 5.83 -13.82 -20.17
C LEU A 15 4.86 -14.71 -20.96
N ARG A 16 3.84 -15.26 -20.29
CA ARG A 16 2.78 -16.06 -20.94
C ARG A 16 1.46 -15.95 -20.22
N ARG A 17 0.37 -16.25 -20.92
CA ARG A 17 -0.96 -16.38 -20.29
C ARG A 17 -1.04 -17.72 -19.58
N TRP A 18 -0.86 -17.72 -18.26
CA TRP A 18 -0.92 -18.92 -17.41
C TRP A 18 -2.20 -19.02 -16.57
N TRP A 19 -3.04 -17.97 -16.58
CA TRP A 19 -4.38 -18.00 -16.01
C TRP A 19 -5.43 -18.40 -17.04
N ASP A 20 -6.44 -19.14 -16.58
CA ASP A 20 -7.68 -19.31 -17.34
C ASP A 20 -8.44 -17.98 -17.48
N LEU A 21 -9.45 -17.98 -18.36
CA LEU A 21 -10.22 -16.79 -18.69
C LEU A 21 -11.03 -16.27 -17.48
N ALA A 22 -11.58 -17.16 -16.66
CA ALA A 22 -12.40 -16.80 -15.51
C ALA A 22 -11.58 -16.10 -14.41
N THR A 23 -10.37 -16.59 -14.16
CA THR A 23 -9.40 -16.00 -13.24
C THR A 23 -8.96 -14.63 -13.74
N LEU A 24 -8.67 -14.51 -15.03
CA LEU A 24 -8.29 -13.25 -15.65
C LEU A 24 -9.41 -12.20 -15.53
N GLU A 25 -10.66 -12.57 -15.81
CA GLU A 25 -11.82 -11.69 -15.69
C GLU A 25 -12.01 -11.21 -14.23
N THR A 26 -11.95 -12.15 -13.28
CA THR A 26 -12.06 -11.84 -11.84
C THR A 26 -10.95 -10.89 -11.38
N PHE A 27 -9.71 -11.14 -11.82
CA PHE A 27 -8.58 -10.26 -11.53
C PHE A 27 -8.80 -8.85 -12.09
N GLN A 28 -9.26 -8.74 -13.34
CA GLN A 28 -9.55 -7.44 -13.96
C GLN A 28 -10.64 -6.67 -13.22
N LYS A 29 -11.71 -7.35 -12.78
CA LYS A 29 -12.79 -6.75 -11.99
C LYS A 29 -12.28 -6.21 -10.65
N LYS A 30 -11.51 -7.01 -9.91
CA LYS A 30 -10.92 -6.58 -8.63
C LYS A 30 -9.91 -5.44 -8.82
N ARG A 31 -9.07 -5.52 -9.86
CA ARG A 31 -8.14 -4.44 -10.24
C ARG A 31 -8.90 -3.13 -10.49
N GLN A 32 -10.04 -3.17 -11.18
CA GLN A 32 -10.83 -1.97 -11.43
C GLN A 32 -11.37 -1.34 -10.14
N CYS A 33 -11.67 -2.14 -9.11
CA CYS A 33 -12.07 -1.62 -7.80
C CYS A 33 -10.97 -0.73 -7.19
N PHE A 34 -9.72 -1.22 -7.17
CA PHE A 34 -8.58 -0.43 -6.67
C PHE A 34 -8.32 0.83 -7.49
N ILE A 35 -8.36 0.73 -8.84
CA ILE A 35 -8.25 1.92 -9.70
C ILE A 35 -9.28 2.97 -9.28
N ASN A 36 -10.55 2.56 -9.13
CA ASN A 36 -11.63 3.45 -8.76
C ASN A 36 -11.48 4.02 -7.34
N GLN A 37 -11.01 3.23 -6.38
CA GLN A 37 -10.80 3.66 -5.00
C GLN A 37 -9.72 4.74 -4.91
N TYR A 38 -8.57 4.48 -5.52
CA TYR A 38 -7.43 5.40 -5.47
C TYR A 38 -7.67 6.65 -6.31
N SER A 39 -8.33 6.53 -7.48
CA SER A 39 -8.69 7.70 -8.30
C SER A 39 -9.67 8.68 -7.64
N ARG A 40 -10.37 8.28 -6.58
CA ARG A 40 -11.23 9.19 -5.80
C ARG A 40 -10.46 9.99 -4.75
N GLN A 41 -9.22 9.62 -4.45
CA GLN A 41 -8.40 10.34 -3.48
C GLN A 41 -7.92 11.65 -4.08
N VAL A 42 -8.06 12.74 -3.32
CA VAL A 42 -7.66 14.09 -3.70
C VAL A 42 -6.50 14.53 -2.83
N GLU A 43 -5.38 14.89 -3.45
CA GLU A 43 -4.21 15.40 -2.73
C GLU A 43 -4.49 16.84 -2.24
N PRO A 44 -4.35 17.11 -0.93
CA PRO A 44 -4.84 18.35 -0.34
C PRO A 44 -4.08 19.63 -0.74
N VAL A 45 -2.84 19.58 -1.22
CA VAL A 45 -2.07 20.78 -1.61
C VAL A 45 -2.38 21.21 -3.04
N THR A 46 -2.35 20.26 -3.96
CA THR A 46 -2.51 20.47 -5.39
C THR A 46 -3.96 20.31 -5.85
N GLN A 47 -4.82 19.74 -5.01
CA GLN A 47 -6.23 19.43 -5.30
C GLN A 47 -6.40 18.48 -6.50
N ARG A 48 -5.35 17.73 -6.86
CA ARG A 48 -5.39 16.75 -7.95
C ARG A 48 -5.81 15.39 -7.43
N ASN A 49 -6.50 14.64 -8.27
CA ASN A 49 -6.78 13.24 -8.03
C ASN A 49 -5.55 12.38 -8.26
N VAL A 50 -5.40 11.32 -7.47
CA VAL A 50 -4.38 10.28 -7.71
C VAL A 50 -4.71 9.53 -9.00
N ASP A 51 -3.69 9.24 -9.82
CA ASP A 51 -3.86 8.31 -10.95
C ASP A 51 -3.86 6.85 -10.45
N GLY A 52 -5.06 6.33 -10.18
CA GLY A 52 -5.27 4.94 -9.77
C GLY A 52 -4.85 3.90 -10.82
N ARG A 53 -4.71 4.27 -12.11
CA ARG A 53 -4.19 3.36 -13.15
C ARG A 53 -2.66 3.32 -13.14
N LEU A 54 -2.01 4.45 -12.88
CA LEU A 54 -0.56 4.52 -12.70
C LEU A 54 -0.13 3.67 -11.50
N THR A 55 -0.83 3.84 -10.37
CA THR A 55 -0.44 3.28 -9.07
C THR A 55 -0.92 1.86 -8.79
N ILE A 56 -1.66 1.25 -9.72
CA ILE A 56 -2.41 0.01 -9.48
C ILE A 56 -1.55 -1.19 -9.05
N GLY A 57 -0.33 -1.32 -9.56
CA GLY A 57 0.56 -2.42 -9.20
C GLY A 57 0.93 -2.37 -7.72
N GLU A 58 1.39 -1.21 -7.27
CA GLU A 58 1.79 -0.95 -5.88
C GLU A 58 0.59 -0.95 -4.92
N ASN A 59 -0.56 -0.39 -5.33
CA ASN A 59 -1.77 -0.41 -4.51
C ASN A 59 -2.24 -1.85 -4.22
N ILE A 60 -2.14 -2.75 -5.21
CA ILE A 60 -2.44 -4.18 -5.02
C ILE A 60 -1.40 -4.80 -4.07
N ALA A 61 -0.12 -4.46 -4.21
CA ALA A 61 0.95 -4.97 -3.37
C ALA A 61 0.79 -4.54 -1.89
N ASP A 62 0.49 -3.27 -1.62
CA ASP A 62 0.25 -2.76 -0.27
C ASP A 62 -0.94 -3.45 0.40
N ASN A 63 -2.09 -3.51 -0.29
CA ASN A 63 -3.30 -4.12 0.26
C ASN A 63 -3.15 -5.64 0.44
N GLY A 64 -2.50 -6.32 -0.50
CA GLY A 64 -2.21 -7.74 -0.42
C GLY A 64 -1.22 -8.06 0.71
N GLY A 65 -0.12 -7.31 0.78
CA GLY A 65 0.93 -7.47 1.79
C GLY A 65 0.42 -7.22 3.20
N LEU A 66 -0.31 -6.11 3.42
CA LEU A 66 -0.89 -5.79 4.73
C LEU A 66 -1.86 -6.88 5.21
N ARG A 67 -2.72 -7.37 4.32
CA ARG A 67 -3.66 -8.45 4.65
C ARG A 67 -2.94 -9.72 5.08
N VAL A 68 -1.96 -10.18 4.29
CA VAL A 68 -1.21 -11.41 4.58
C VAL A 68 -0.37 -11.25 5.86
N ALA A 69 0.26 -10.09 6.06
CA ALA A 69 1.02 -9.79 7.28
C ALA A 69 0.14 -9.81 8.52
N TYR A 70 -1.08 -9.26 8.45
CA TYR A 70 -2.02 -9.28 9.57
C TYR A 70 -2.56 -10.69 9.85
N GLU A 71 -2.85 -11.49 8.80
CA GLU A 71 -3.22 -12.90 8.95
C GLU A 71 -2.10 -13.69 9.65
N ALA A 72 -0.83 -13.50 9.23
CA ALA A 72 0.33 -14.11 9.86
C ALA A 72 0.52 -13.68 11.32
N TYR A 73 0.34 -12.38 11.62
CA TYR A 73 0.36 -11.86 12.98
C TYR A 73 -0.70 -12.55 13.86
N ARG A 74 -1.95 -12.66 13.39
CA ARG A 74 -3.01 -13.36 14.13
C ARG A 74 -2.70 -14.83 14.37
N MET A 75 -2.11 -15.52 13.40
CA MET A 75 -1.68 -16.92 13.55
C MET A 75 -0.55 -17.08 14.57
N ARG A 76 0.34 -16.09 14.69
CA ARG A 76 1.36 -16.07 15.74
C ARG A 76 0.73 -15.80 17.10
N SER A 77 -0.11 -14.77 17.23
CA SER A 77 -0.76 -14.41 18.50
C SER A 77 -1.71 -15.48 19.05
N SER A 78 -2.16 -16.43 18.21
CA SER A 78 -2.92 -17.60 18.69
C SER A 78 -2.04 -18.73 19.25
N ARG A 79 -0.74 -18.72 18.95
CA ARG A 79 0.25 -19.72 19.42
C ARG A 79 1.09 -19.19 20.58
N GLU A 80 1.36 -17.89 20.57
CA GLU A 80 2.16 -17.17 21.56
C GLU A 80 1.35 -16.00 22.08
N SER A 81 1.36 -15.77 23.40
CA SER A 81 0.78 -14.55 23.95
C SER A 81 1.47 -13.31 23.38
N ASP A 82 0.70 -12.30 23.04
CA ASP A 82 1.25 -11.01 22.66
C ASP A 82 2.14 -10.46 23.79
N SER A 83 3.19 -9.73 23.40
CA SER A 83 4.05 -9.04 24.38
C SER A 83 3.24 -8.06 25.23
N ALA A 84 3.73 -7.78 26.44
CA ALA A 84 3.14 -6.77 27.30
C ALA A 84 2.93 -5.44 26.55
N ALA A 85 1.88 -4.70 26.93
CA ALA A 85 1.58 -3.41 26.34
C ALA A 85 2.82 -2.50 26.37
N LEU A 86 3.07 -1.80 25.26
CA LEU A 86 4.19 -0.88 25.17
C LEU A 86 4.00 0.28 26.16
N PRO A 87 5.04 0.67 26.93
CA PRO A 87 4.97 1.82 27.83
C PRO A 87 4.53 3.08 27.08
N GLY A 88 3.56 3.81 27.64
CA GLY A 88 3.01 5.02 27.01
C GLY A 88 2.00 4.78 25.87
N LEU A 89 1.72 3.53 25.49
CA LEU A 89 0.74 3.16 24.47
C LEU A 89 -0.29 2.15 24.98
N SER A 90 -0.50 2.10 26.29
CA SER A 90 -1.44 1.17 26.94
C SER A 90 -2.90 1.34 26.53
N ALA A 91 -3.24 2.44 25.85
CA ALA A 91 -4.58 2.67 25.30
C ALA A 91 -4.86 1.85 24.03
N PHE A 92 -3.83 1.28 23.39
CA PHE A 92 -3.96 0.49 22.17
C PHE A 92 -3.83 -1.00 22.47
N SER A 93 -4.68 -1.81 21.84
CA SER A 93 -4.49 -3.26 21.82
C SER A 93 -3.30 -3.65 20.94
N PRO A 94 -2.71 -4.84 21.11
CA PRO A 94 -1.67 -5.35 20.22
C PRO A 94 -2.07 -5.33 18.73
N GLN A 95 -3.35 -5.65 18.43
CA GLN A 95 -3.89 -5.58 17.07
C GLN A 95 -3.95 -4.15 16.54
N GLN A 96 -4.33 -3.17 17.37
CA GLN A 96 -4.31 -1.76 16.97
C GLN A 96 -2.87 -1.28 16.75
N LEU A 97 -1.94 -1.68 17.62
CA LEU A 97 -0.52 -1.35 17.49
C LEU A 97 0.09 -1.89 16.19
N PHE A 98 -0.35 -3.03 15.68
CA PHE A 98 0.04 -3.53 14.36
C PHE A 98 -0.26 -2.51 13.26
N PHE A 99 -1.48 -1.97 13.22
CA PHE A 99 -1.88 -0.98 12.20
C PHE A 99 -1.26 0.40 12.44
N VAL A 100 -1.08 0.81 13.71
CA VAL A 100 -0.34 2.03 14.05
C VAL A 100 1.11 1.91 13.57
N ALA A 101 1.76 0.76 13.77
CA ALA A 101 3.11 0.52 13.27
C ALA A 101 3.16 0.56 11.74
N TYR A 102 2.23 -0.10 11.05
CA TYR A 102 2.13 -0.06 9.58
C TYR A 102 2.00 1.37 9.06
N ALA A 103 1.08 2.16 9.63
CA ALA A 103 0.86 3.55 9.22
C ALA A 103 2.10 4.43 9.46
N ASN A 104 2.82 4.21 10.57
CA ASN A 104 4.03 4.96 10.89
C ASN A 104 5.20 4.70 9.92
N VAL A 105 5.25 3.53 9.26
CA VAL A 105 6.24 3.28 8.18
C VAL A 105 6.05 4.24 7.01
N LYS A 106 4.80 4.69 6.78
CA LYS A 106 4.41 5.56 5.66
C LYS A 106 4.35 7.04 6.04
N CYS A 107 4.78 7.41 7.26
CA CYS A 107 4.87 8.81 7.66
C CYS A 107 5.84 9.57 6.74
N SER A 108 5.28 10.36 5.83
CA SER A 108 6.01 11.37 5.06
C SER A 108 5.73 12.73 5.68
N VAL A 109 6.79 13.45 6.06
CA VAL A 109 6.63 14.74 6.74
C VAL A 109 6.31 15.80 5.71
N LYS A 110 5.14 16.42 5.81
CA LYS A 110 4.99 17.79 5.30
C LYS A 110 5.87 18.66 6.19
N MET A 111 7.01 19.08 5.63
CA MET A 111 7.92 20.13 6.10
C MET A 111 8.13 20.20 7.62
N HIS A 112 9.36 19.86 8.04
CA HIS A 112 9.92 19.91 9.39
C HIS A 112 9.96 18.55 10.14
N VAL A 113 11.05 17.83 9.85
CA VAL A 113 11.71 16.79 10.67
C VAL A 113 11.19 15.35 10.52
N CYS A 114 11.97 14.50 9.84
CA CYS A 114 12.08 13.08 10.16
C CYS A 114 13.57 12.68 10.12
N HIS A 115 14.09 12.28 11.28
CA HIS A 115 15.34 11.55 11.38
C HIS A 115 15.00 10.05 11.29
N LYS A 116 15.34 9.48 10.12
CA LYS A 116 15.56 8.05 9.81
C LYS A 116 14.41 7.21 9.22
N THR A 117 14.77 6.71 8.03
CA THR A 117 14.36 5.48 7.31
C THR A 117 12.89 5.38 6.90
N TRP A 118 12.66 5.76 5.62
CA TRP A 118 11.42 5.71 4.82
C TRP A 118 10.43 6.88 4.96
N CYS A 119 10.91 8.05 5.39
CA CYS A 119 10.19 9.32 5.25
C CYS A 119 10.64 10.06 3.97
N GLU A 120 9.97 9.88 2.84
CA GLU A 120 10.15 10.84 1.72
C GLU A 120 9.38 12.11 2.05
N ALA A 121 10.09 13.12 2.55
CA ALA A 121 9.55 14.47 2.63
C ALA A 121 9.40 15.03 1.21
N VAL A 122 8.24 14.83 0.59
CA VAL A 122 7.94 15.42 -0.73
C VAL A 122 7.75 16.92 -0.57
N LYS A 123 8.64 17.70 -1.20
CA LYS A 123 8.48 19.17 -1.27
C LYS A 123 7.16 19.49 -1.98
N SER A 124 6.40 20.48 -1.50
CA SER A 124 5.13 20.88 -2.11
C SER A 124 5.24 21.18 -3.61
N SER A 125 6.36 21.78 -4.04
CA SER A 125 6.66 22.07 -5.45
C SER A 125 6.81 20.81 -6.32
N SER A 126 7.09 19.66 -5.70
CA SER A 126 7.36 18.38 -6.38
C SER A 126 6.17 17.43 -6.34
N ILE A 127 5.08 17.75 -5.63
CA ILE A 127 3.91 16.86 -5.49
C ILE A 127 3.35 16.47 -6.85
N ASN A 128 3.17 17.43 -7.76
CA ASN A 128 2.69 17.14 -9.12
C ASN A 128 3.61 16.16 -9.86
N TYR A 129 4.92 16.42 -9.83
CA TYR A 129 5.91 15.55 -10.48
C TYR A 129 5.85 14.12 -9.92
N VAL A 130 5.79 13.97 -8.60
CA VAL A 130 5.69 12.65 -7.95
C VAL A 130 4.38 11.96 -8.35
N MET A 131 3.24 12.65 -8.28
CA MET A 131 1.94 12.08 -8.67
C MET A 131 1.85 11.68 -10.15
N ASP A 132 2.66 12.29 -11.02
CA ASP A 132 2.68 12.01 -12.46
C ASP A 132 3.68 10.92 -12.86
N THR A 133 4.71 10.67 -12.04
CA THR A 133 5.84 9.81 -12.42
C THR A 133 6.05 8.59 -11.52
N ASP A 134 5.66 8.68 -10.25
CA ASP A 134 5.82 7.58 -9.30
C ASP A 134 4.68 6.56 -9.45
N VAL A 135 5.05 5.29 -9.46
CA VAL A 135 4.10 4.17 -9.48
C VAL A 135 3.53 3.87 -8.08
N HIS A 136 4.09 4.46 -7.04
CA HIS A 136 3.53 4.40 -5.69
C HIS A 136 2.57 5.56 -5.45
N ALA A 137 1.43 5.30 -4.81
CA ALA A 137 0.63 6.38 -4.27
C ALA A 137 1.41 7.15 -3.18
N LEU A 138 1.08 8.42 -2.95
CA LEU A 138 1.66 9.17 -1.83
C LEU A 138 1.38 8.43 -0.51
N GLY A 139 2.33 8.46 0.43
CA GLY A 139 2.25 7.67 1.67
C GLY A 139 0.95 7.85 2.46
N MET A 140 0.34 9.03 2.42
CA MET A 140 -0.95 9.31 3.07
C MET A 140 -2.15 8.53 2.49
N PHE A 141 -2.00 7.89 1.33
CA PHE A 141 -3.02 7.08 0.67
C PHE A 141 -2.68 5.57 0.68
N ARG A 142 -1.54 5.17 1.26
CA ARG A 142 -1.05 3.79 1.32
C ARG A 142 -1.35 3.11 2.66
#